data_AF-A0AA37I1Z5-F1
#
_entry.id   AF-A0AA37I1Z5-F1
#
_cell.length_a   1.000
_cell.length_b   1.000
_cell.length_c   1.000
_cell.angle_alpha   90.00
_cell.angle_beta   90.00
_cell.angle_gamma   90.00
#
_symmetry.space_group_name_H-M   'P 1'
#
loop_
_entity.id
_entity.type
_entity.pdbx_description
1 polymer ?
#
loop_
_entity_poly.entity_id
_entity_poly.type
_entity_poly.pdbx_seq_one_letter_code
_entity_poly.pdbx_strand_id
1 'polypeptide(L)'
;MKLLRWGFIGCGEVTEKKSGPAFSEVEGSSVVAVMSRTEKHARTYAVQHGIAKWYTDAQEMIDDPDVNAIYVATPPSSHATYAIMAMKAGKPVYVEKPLAASYEDCARINRISEQTGVPCFVAYYRRYLPYFQKVKEIVEGGRIGKILNVQIRYTEPPRQADLEAIANHEPLPWRLQPDIAGGGYFYDMAPHQLDILQDLFGVILEARGICSNRGGLYKAEDSVSACFQFENGLPGSGSWCYVAHESAREDCIEIIGTEGQVSFSVFDYTPIRLQTNQGEERITVPNPPYVQYPLIKNMIEHLQGLGVCECTSVSATPVNWVMDRILGKF
;
A
#
# COMPACT_ATOMS: atom_id res chain seq x y z
N MET A 1 -3.06 29.78 -2.10
CA MET A 1 -2.87 28.34 -1.77
C MET A 1 -4.15 27.84 -1.11
N LYS A 2 -4.69 26.69 -1.55
CA LYS A 2 -5.89 26.09 -0.95
C LYS A 2 -5.52 25.44 0.39
N LEU A 3 -6.24 25.76 1.47
CA LEU A 3 -6.02 25.12 2.77
C LEU A 3 -6.72 23.76 2.80
N LEU A 4 -5.99 22.70 3.14
CA LEU A 4 -6.52 21.35 3.33
C LEU A 4 -6.69 21.05 4.82
N ARG A 5 -7.88 20.61 5.19
CA ARG A 5 -8.29 20.29 6.55
C ARG A 5 -8.81 18.86 6.54
N TRP A 6 -7.97 17.95 7.01
CA TRP A 6 -8.17 16.52 6.89
C TRP A 6 -9.05 15.97 8.01
N GLY A 7 -9.98 15.10 7.62
CA GLY A 7 -10.69 14.18 8.50
C GLY A 7 -10.16 12.77 8.30
N PHE A 8 -9.65 12.14 9.36
CA PHE A 8 -9.12 10.78 9.30
C PHE A 8 -10.19 9.78 9.74
N ILE A 9 -10.59 8.88 8.86
CA ILE A 9 -11.44 7.74 9.18
C ILE A 9 -10.54 6.57 9.53
N GLY A 10 -10.50 6.20 10.81
CA GLY A 10 -9.61 5.19 11.36
C GLY A 10 -8.47 5.80 12.18
N CYS A 11 -8.36 5.38 13.44
CA CYS A 11 -7.30 5.76 14.38
C CYS A 11 -6.37 4.56 14.65
N GLY A 12 -5.83 3.94 13.59
CA GLY A 12 -4.97 2.76 13.71
C GLY A 12 -3.48 3.10 13.84
N GLU A 13 -2.63 2.08 13.98
CA GLU A 13 -1.17 2.26 14.09
C GLU A 13 -0.55 3.04 12.91
N VAL A 14 -1.16 2.95 11.71
CA VAL A 14 -0.69 3.64 10.50
C VAL A 14 -0.81 5.16 10.67
N THR A 15 -1.89 5.66 11.28
CA THR A 15 -2.09 7.09 11.50
C THR A 15 -1.24 7.57 12.68
N GLU A 16 -1.04 6.73 13.70
CA GLU A 16 -0.22 7.05 14.88
C GLU A 16 1.27 7.20 14.56
N LYS A 17 1.84 6.25 13.79
CA LYS A 17 3.30 6.12 13.64
C LYS A 17 3.84 6.54 12.27
N LYS A 18 3.08 6.34 11.19
CA LYS A 18 3.61 6.43 9.81
C LYS A 18 3.16 7.68 9.06
N SER A 19 1.87 7.96 9.08
CA SER A 19 1.24 8.89 8.15
C SER A 19 0.71 10.15 8.81
N GLY A 20 0.15 10.06 10.03
CA GLY A 20 -0.57 11.17 10.65
C GLY A 20 0.23 12.46 10.82
N PRO A 21 1.46 12.41 11.37
CA PRO A 21 2.28 13.61 11.53
C PRO A 21 2.59 14.31 10.20
N ALA A 22 2.88 13.53 9.15
CA ALA A 22 3.28 14.05 7.84
C ALA A 22 2.22 14.96 7.18
N PHE A 23 0.92 14.74 7.46
CA PHE A 23 -0.14 15.60 6.93
C PHE A 23 -0.09 17.04 7.48
N SER A 24 0.39 17.21 8.71
CA SER A 24 0.51 18.52 9.35
C SER A 24 1.87 19.19 9.09
N GLU A 25 2.84 18.47 8.52
CA GLU A 25 4.15 19.03 8.15
C GLU A 25 4.15 19.73 6.79
N VAL A 26 3.17 19.44 5.93
CA VAL A 26 3.07 20.03 4.60
C VAL A 26 2.36 21.38 4.69
N GLU A 27 2.93 22.40 4.06
CA GLU A 27 2.39 23.77 4.10
C GLU A 27 0.95 23.82 3.58
N GLY A 28 0.08 24.52 4.31
CA GLY A 28 -1.33 24.64 3.95
C GLY A 28 -2.16 23.36 4.16
N SER A 29 -1.68 22.42 4.99
CA SER A 29 -2.38 21.21 5.37
C SER A 29 -2.43 21.02 6.89
N SER A 30 -3.56 20.57 7.42
CA SER A 30 -3.72 20.22 8.83
C SER A 30 -4.73 19.11 9.04
N VAL A 31 -4.56 18.33 10.11
CA VAL A 31 -5.56 17.34 10.56
C VAL A 31 -6.48 18.00 11.57
N VAL A 32 -7.78 18.07 11.25
CA VAL A 32 -8.77 18.80 12.08
C VAL A 32 -9.78 17.88 12.75
N ALA A 33 -9.97 16.67 12.21
CA ALA A 33 -10.92 15.70 12.71
C ALA A 33 -10.40 14.27 12.59
N VAL A 34 -10.84 13.41 13.51
CA VAL A 34 -10.63 11.96 13.46
C VAL A 34 -11.94 11.23 13.73
N MET A 35 -12.07 10.02 13.21
CA MET A 35 -13.20 9.13 13.46
C MET A 35 -12.70 7.74 13.85
N SER A 36 -13.30 7.21 14.91
CA SER A 36 -13.15 5.80 15.30
C SER A 36 -14.49 5.26 15.79
N ARG A 37 -14.75 3.96 15.61
CA ARG A 37 -16.02 3.32 16.00
C ARG A 37 -16.37 3.46 17.47
N THR A 38 -15.37 3.67 18.34
CA THR A 38 -15.58 3.84 19.78
C THR A 38 -15.16 5.23 20.22
N GLU A 39 -16.04 5.91 20.96
CA GLU A 39 -15.81 7.25 21.49
C GLU A 39 -14.48 7.33 22.24
N LYS A 40 -14.24 6.37 23.14
CA LYS A 40 -13.00 6.31 23.93
C LYS A 40 -11.77 6.35 23.03
N HIS A 41 -11.76 5.59 21.94
CA HIS A 41 -10.59 5.54 21.05
C HIS A 41 -10.45 6.83 20.23
N ALA A 42 -11.54 7.33 19.64
CA ALA A 42 -11.55 8.57 18.86
C ALA A 42 -11.05 9.76 19.70
N ARG A 43 -11.59 9.90 20.92
CA ARG A 43 -11.26 10.98 21.84
C ARG A 43 -9.82 10.88 22.35
N THR A 44 -9.37 9.70 22.75
CA THR A 44 -7.98 9.51 23.21
C THR A 44 -6.99 9.87 22.10
N TYR A 45 -7.22 9.38 20.88
CA TYR A 45 -6.38 9.71 19.74
C TYR A 45 -6.36 11.22 19.47
N ALA A 46 -7.53 11.87 19.44
CA ALA A 46 -7.63 13.30 19.21
C ALA A 46 -6.85 14.11 20.25
N VAL A 47 -6.98 13.77 21.54
CA VAL A 47 -6.24 14.44 22.62
C VAL A 47 -4.72 14.23 22.49
N GLN A 48 -4.27 13.00 22.25
CA GLN A 48 -2.86 12.67 22.12
C GLN A 48 -2.18 13.42 20.96
N HIS A 49 -2.92 13.66 19.88
CA HIS A 49 -2.41 14.30 18.67
C HIS A 49 -2.81 15.77 18.53
N GLY A 50 -3.48 16.37 19.52
CA GLY A 50 -3.91 17.77 19.49
C GLY A 50 -4.95 18.09 18.40
N ILE A 51 -5.77 17.11 18.01
CA ILE A 51 -6.79 17.24 16.97
C ILE A 51 -8.09 17.74 17.60
N ALA A 52 -8.65 18.82 17.04
CA ALA A 52 -9.75 19.56 17.67
C ALA A 52 -11.07 18.78 17.75
N LYS A 53 -11.39 17.98 16.72
CA LYS A 53 -12.66 17.28 16.61
C LYS A 53 -12.47 15.76 16.55
N TRP A 54 -13.41 15.04 17.11
CA TRP A 54 -13.49 13.59 17.00
C TRP A 54 -14.94 13.16 16.78
N TYR A 55 -15.11 12.06 16.08
CA TYR A 55 -16.42 11.52 15.68
C TYR A 55 -16.47 10.02 15.91
N THR A 56 -17.69 9.50 16.09
CA THR A 56 -17.96 8.05 16.08
C THR A 56 -18.75 7.60 14.85
N ASP A 57 -19.27 8.56 14.10
CA ASP A 57 -19.98 8.34 12.84
C ASP A 57 -19.19 8.94 11.67
N ALA A 58 -19.09 8.18 10.57
CA ALA A 58 -18.33 8.61 9.39
C ALA A 58 -19.02 9.74 8.65
N GLN A 59 -20.35 9.67 8.54
CA GLN A 59 -21.15 10.62 7.78
C GLN A 59 -21.13 11.98 8.47
N GLU A 60 -21.24 12.03 9.80
CA GLU A 60 -21.10 13.29 10.57
C GLU A 60 -19.76 13.99 10.30
N MET A 61 -18.64 13.27 10.30
CA MET A 61 -17.34 13.87 9.96
C MET A 61 -17.24 14.25 8.48
N ILE A 62 -17.79 13.44 7.58
CA ILE A 62 -17.83 13.72 6.15
C ILE A 62 -18.73 14.91 5.82
N ASP A 63 -19.74 15.24 6.63
CA ASP A 63 -20.61 16.38 6.43
C ASP A 63 -20.11 17.66 7.13
N ASP A 64 -19.12 17.56 8.04
CA ASP A 64 -18.52 18.71 8.72
C ASP A 64 -17.90 19.70 7.70
N PRO A 65 -18.36 20.96 7.64
CA PRO A 65 -17.81 21.96 6.71
C PRO A 65 -16.35 22.36 7.01
N ASP A 66 -15.87 22.11 8.22
CA ASP A 66 -14.46 22.35 8.57
C ASP A 66 -13.54 21.25 8.03
N VAL A 67 -14.07 20.08 7.68
CA VAL A 67 -13.32 19.01 7.01
C VAL A 67 -13.48 19.17 5.50
N ASN A 68 -12.39 19.23 4.74
CA ASN A 68 -12.46 19.38 3.27
C ASN A 68 -11.65 18.36 2.47
N ALA A 69 -11.01 17.41 3.15
CA ALA A 69 -10.35 16.25 2.56
C ALA A 69 -10.44 15.06 3.54
N ILE A 70 -10.46 13.83 3.03
CA ILE A 70 -10.66 12.62 3.84
C ILE A 70 -9.48 11.67 3.66
N TYR A 71 -8.94 11.19 4.77
CA TYR A 71 -8.02 10.06 4.80
C TYR A 71 -8.76 8.81 5.31
N VAL A 72 -8.81 7.75 4.52
CA VAL A 72 -9.35 6.45 4.92
C VAL A 72 -8.20 5.52 5.32
N ALA A 73 -8.08 5.28 6.61
CA ALA A 73 -7.04 4.44 7.25
C ALA A 73 -7.67 3.27 8.04
N THR A 74 -8.70 2.65 7.45
CA THR A 74 -9.45 1.54 8.03
C THR A 74 -8.99 0.18 7.46
N PRO A 75 -9.59 -0.95 7.86
CA PRO A 75 -9.37 -2.20 7.14
C PRO A 75 -9.98 -2.18 5.71
N PRO A 76 -9.40 -2.94 4.76
CA PRO A 76 -9.72 -2.85 3.32
C PRO A 76 -11.20 -3.01 2.96
N SER A 77 -11.96 -3.85 3.65
CA SER A 77 -13.39 -4.08 3.38
C SER A 77 -14.26 -2.82 3.51
N SER A 78 -13.76 -1.79 4.21
CA SER A 78 -14.49 -0.53 4.41
C SER A 78 -13.98 0.62 3.53
N HIS A 79 -12.88 0.43 2.80
CA HIS A 79 -12.27 1.48 1.98
C HIS A 79 -13.23 2.06 0.96
N ALA A 80 -13.87 1.19 0.15
CA ALA A 80 -14.79 1.62 -0.90
C ALA A 80 -15.97 2.41 -0.36
N THR A 81 -16.56 1.97 0.76
CA THR A 81 -17.67 2.67 1.41
C THR A 81 -17.28 4.10 1.77
N TYR A 82 -16.20 4.29 2.53
CA TYR A 82 -15.81 5.61 3.00
C TYR A 82 -15.27 6.51 1.89
N ALA A 83 -14.50 5.96 0.94
CA ALA A 83 -14.01 6.72 -0.20
C ALA A 83 -15.17 7.24 -1.07
N ILE A 84 -16.17 6.40 -1.33
CA ILE A 84 -17.35 6.78 -2.12
C ILE A 84 -18.19 7.83 -1.39
N MET A 85 -18.41 7.68 -0.08
CA MET A 85 -19.13 8.68 0.72
C MET A 85 -18.43 10.05 0.65
N ALA A 86 -17.11 10.08 0.86
CA ALA A 86 -16.32 11.30 0.82
C ALA A 86 -16.35 12.00 -0.54
N MET A 87 -16.15 11.24 -1.64
CA MET A 87 -16.19 11.80 -2.99
C MET A 87 -17.58 12.33 -3.36
N LYS A 88 -18.65 11.65 -2.95
CA LYS A 88 -20.03 12.15 -3.14
C LYS A 88 -20.31 13.44 -2.37
N ALA A 89 -19.64 13.65 -1.24
CA ALA A 89 -19.67 14.90 -0.49
C ALA A 89 -18.73 15.99 -1.07
N GLY A 90 -18.07 15.74 -2.22
CA GLY A 90 -17.17 16.70 -2.85
C GLY A 90 -15.76 16.75 -2.23
N LYS A 91 -15.40 15.81 -1.35
CA LYS A 91 -14.14 15.83 -0.60
C LYS A 91 -13.12 14.86 -1.23
N PRO A 92 -11.92 15.34 -1.65
CA PRO A 92 -10.87 14.47 -2.15
C PRO A 92 -10.45 13.45 -1.10
N VAL A 93 -10.01 12.28 -1.57
CA VAL A 93 -9.75 11.13 -0.72
C VAL A 93 -8.30 10.67 -0.87
N TYR A 94 -7.65 10.37 0.25
CA TYR A 94 -6.44 9.55 0.31
C TYR A 94 -6.83 8.25 1.02
N VAL A 95 -6.57 7.09 0.42
CA VAL A 95 -6.97 5.77 0.96
C VAL A 95 -5.74 4.93 1.20
N GLU A 96 -5.68 4.22 2.34
CA GLU A 96 -4.63 3.23 2.57
C GLU A 96 -4.64 2.11 1.52
N LYS A 97 -3.49 1.44 1.37
CA LYS A 97 -3.37 0.27 0.48
C LYS A 97 -3.77 -1.02 1.23
N PRO A 98 -4.23 -2.06 0.52
CA PRO A 98 -4.65 -2.05 -0.88
C PRO A 98 -5.89 -1.16 -1.07
N LEU A 99 -6.15 -0.71 -2.30
CA LEU A 99 -7.22 0.26 -2.58
C LEU A 99 -8.58 -0.23 -2.04
N ALA A 100 -8.87 -1.52 -2.18
CA ALA A 100 -10.01 -2.19 -1.53
C ALA A 100 -9.69 -3.68 -1.27
N ALA A 101 -10.66 -4.40 -0.69
CA ALA A 101 -10.58 -5.85 -0.47
C ALA A 101 -10.85 -6.70 -1.74
N SER A 102 -11.24 -6.06 -2.85
CA SER A 102 -11.50 -6.71 -4.13
C SER A 102 -11.28 -5.74 -5.30
N TYR A 103 -10.94 -6.27 -6.47
CA TYR A 103 -10.87 -5.52 -7.73
C TYR A 103 -12.20 -4.86 -8.10
N GLU A 104 -13.33 -5.53 -7.83
CA GLU A 104 -14.67 -4.99 -8.11
C GLU A 104 -14.94 -3.72 -7.31
N ASP A 105 -14.54 -3.69 -6.04
CA ASP A 105 -14.64 -2.50 -5.21
C ASP A 105 -13.69 -1.39 -5.66
N CYS A 106 -12.48 -1.72 -6.15
CA CYS A 106 -11.62 -0.75 -6.81
C CYS A 106 -12.31 -0.10 -8.02
N ALA A 107 -12.95 -0.89 -8.87
CA ALA A 107 -13.68 -0.40 -10.03
C ALA A 107 -14.87 0.50 -9.62
N ARG A 108 -15.55 0.19 -8.51
CA ARG A 108 -16.61 1.04 -7.94
C ARG A 108 -16.05 2.39 -7.47
N ILE A 109 -14.90 2.41 -6.80
CA ILE A 109 -14.23 3.65 -6.38
C ILE A 109 -13.90 4.51 -7.60
N ASN A 110 -13.25 3.93 -8.62
CA ASN A 110 -12.87 4.66 -9.84
C ASN A 110 -14.08 5.29 -10.53
N ARG A 111 -15.18 4.53 -10.64
CA ARG A 111 -16.43 5.02 -11.25
C ARG A 111 -16.97 6.25 -10.51
N ILE A 112 -16.94 6.26 -9.18
CA ILE A 112 -17.42 7.41 -8.40
C ILE A 112 -16.46 8.60 -8.53
N SER A 113 -15.15 8.35 -8.53
CA SER A 113 -14.15 9.39 -8.77
C SER A 113 -14.38 10.08 -10.12
N GLU A 114 -14.62 9.29 -11.17
CA GLU A 114 -14.94 9.80 -12.52
C GLU A 114 -16.27 10.58 -12.54
N GLN A 115 -17.34 10.02 -11.96
CA GLN A 115 -18.67 10.65 -11.95
C GLN A 115 -18.72 11.98 -11.19
N THR A 116 -17.96 12.08 -10.10
CA THR A 116 -17.95 13.28 -9.25
C THR A 116 -16.89 14.29 -9.66
N GLY A 117 -15.88 13.88 -10.44
CA GLY A 117 -14.67 14.67 -10.72
C GLY A 117 -13.78 14.88 -9.49
N VAL A 118 -14.05 14.19 -8.38
CA VAL A 118 -13.30 14.31 -7.13
C VAL A 118 -12.17 13.26 -7.12
N PRO A 119 -10.91 13.66 -6.90
CA PRO A 119 -9.80 12.72 -6.97
C PRO A 119 -9.74 11.79 -5.75
N CYS A 120 -9.38 10.54 -6.00
CA CYS A 120 -9.05 9.55 -4.99
C CYS A 120 -7.62 9.05 -5.21
N PHE A 121 -6.76 9.23 -4.21
CA PHE A 121 -5.37 8.80 -4.15
C PHE A 121 -5.21 7.56 -3.27
N VAL A 122 -4.15 6.80 -3.50
CA VAL A 122 -3.86 5.56 -2.75
C VAL A 122 -2.47 5.62 -2.14
N ALA A 123 -2.31 5.10 -0.93
CA ALA A 123 -1.08 5.14 -0.15
C ALA A 123 0.04 4.21 -0.66
N TYR A 124 0.28 4.16 -1.97
CA TYR A 124 1.45 3.50 -2.56
C TYR A 124 2.70 4.39 -2.47
N TYR A 125 3.04 4.79 -1.24
CA TYR A 125 4.13 5.74 -0.95
C TYR A 125 5.51 5.27 -1.41
N ARG A 126 5.69 3.97 -1.63
CA ARG A 126 6.95 3.40 -2.11
C ARG A 126 7.31 3.90 -3.51
N ARG A 127 6.33 4.26 -4.35
CA ARG A 127 6.58 4.93 -5.63
C ARG A 127 7.36 6.24 -5.46
N TYR A 128 7.33 6.89 -4.29
CA TYR A 128 7.95 8.20 -4.04
C TYR A 128 9.12 8.15 -3.05
N LEU A 129 9.42 6.98 -2.50
CA LEU A 129 10.51 6.84 -1.53
C LEU A 129 11.87 6.90 -2.23
N PRO A 130 12.85 7.64 -1.69
CA PRO A 130 14.20 7.75 -2.27
C PRO A 130 14.84 6.40 -2.57
N TYR A 131 14.61 5.40 -1.71
CA TYR A 131 15.12 4.04 -1.88
C TYR A 131 14.64 3.40 -3.20
N PHE A 132 13.34 3.43 -3.50
CA PHE A 132 12.82 2.84 -4.73
C PHE A 132 13.02 3.76 -5.94
N GLN A 133 13.11 5.07 -5.73
CA GLN A 133 13.55 6.01 -6.77
C GLN A 133 14.98 5.71 -7.23
N LYS A 134 15.87 5.27 -6.31
CA LYS A 134 17.20 4.81 -6.70
C LYS A 134 17.18 3.50 -7.48
N VAL A 135 16.29 2.57 -7.14
CA VAL A 135 16.07 1.35 -7.95
C VAL A 135 15.61 1.72 -9.35
N LYS A 136 14.62 2.62 -9.46
CA LYS A 136 14.12 3.15 -10.74
C LYS A 136 15.23 3.78 -11.57
N GLU A 137 16.04 4.64 -10.97
CA GLU A 137 17.21 5.26 -11.62
C GLU A 137 18.20 4.22 -12.17
N ILE A 138 18.46 3.13 -11.43
CA ILE A 138 19.37 2.06 -11.89
C ILE A 138 18.78 1.31 -13.09
N VAL A 139 17.48 0.99 -13.04
CA VAL A 139 16.76 0.26 -14.10
C VAL A 139 16.65 1.11 -15.36
N GLU A 140 16.17 2.35 -15.23
CA GLU A 140 15.99 3.29 -16.36
C GLU A 140 17.33 3.79 -16.92
N GLY A 141 18.36 3.88 -16.07
CA GLY A 141 19.71 4.28 -16.47
C GLY A 141 20.46 3.22 -17.30
N GLY A 142 19.87 2.04 -17.54
CA GLY A 142 20.41 1.02 -18.43
C GLY A 142 21.64 0.28 -17.88
N ARG A 143 21.98 0.45 -16.59
CA ARG A 143 23.19 -0.14 -15.98
C ARG A 143 23.22 -1.68 -15.99
N ILE A 144 22.06 -2.30 -16.13
CA ILE A 144 21.89 -3.75 -16.22
C ILE A 144 21.48 -4.23 -17.62
N GLY A 145 21.54 -3.34 -18.62
CA GLY A 145 21.17 -3.63 -20.00
C GLY A 145 19.67 -3.84 -20.19
N LYS A 146 19.30 -4.66 -21.18
CA LYS A 146 17.90 -5.00 -21.45
C LYS A 146 17.36 -5.89 -20.34
N ILE A 147 16.23 -5.51 -19.75
CA ILE A 147 15.57 -6.30 -18.70
C ILE A 147 14.97 -7.58 -19.31
N LEU A 148 15.23 -8.71 -18.67
CA LEU A 148 14.85 -10.04 -19.14
C LEU A 148 13.80 -10.71 -18.25
N ASN A 149 13.88 -10.51 -16.93
CA ASN A 149 13.05 -11.21 -15.97
C ASN A 149 13.01 -10.47 -14.62
N VAL A 150 11.92 -10.65 -13.88
CA VAL A 150 11.75 -10.16 -12.50
C VAL A 150 11.36 -11.30 -11.58
N GLN A 151 11.97 -11.37 -10.40
CA GLN A 151 11.70 -12.42 -9.40
C GLN A 151 11.40 -11.80 -8.04
N ILE A 152 10.28 -12.19 -7.43
CA ILE A 152 9.92 -11.82 -6.06
C ILE A 152 10.12 -13.05 -5.17
N ARG A 153 10.84 -12.89 -4.07
CA ARG A 153 10.89 -13.86 -2.97
C ARG A 153 10.58 -13.16 -1.68
N TYR A 154 9.46 -13.56 -1.07
CA TYR A 154 9.02 -13.05 0.21
C TYR A 154 8.67 -14.19 1.14
N THR A 155 9.51 -14.41 2.13
CA THR A 155 9.36 -15.50 3.07
C THR A 155 9.46 -14.94 4.48
N GLU A 156 8.47 -15.21 5.31
CA GLU A 156 8.42 -14.80 6.70
C GLU A 156 8.02 -15.99 7.58
N PRO A 157 8.51 -16.05 8.82
CA PRO A 157 7.91 -16.90 9.84
C PRO A 157 6.49 -16.44 10.20
N PRO A 158 5.70 -17.30 10.87
CA PRO A 158 4.48 -16.86 11.50
C PRO A 158 4.77 -15.69 12.45
N ARG A 159 3.91 -14.66 12.46
CA ARG A 159 4.09 -13.56 13.40
C ARG A 159 3.80 -14.05 14.81
N GLN A 160 4.63 -13.62 15.76
CA GLN A 160 4.48 -14.00 17.17
C GLN A 160 3.08 -13.69 17.72
N ALA A 161 2.52 -12.53 17.37
CA ALA A 161 1.17 -12.15 17.77
C ALA A 161 0.07 -13.09 17.24
N ASP A 162 0.27 -13.70 16.07
CA ASP A 162 -0.68 -14.67 15.52
C ASP A 162 -0.62 -15.97 16.30
N LEU A 163 0.59 -16.44 16.60
CA LEU A 163 0.81 -17.64 17.41
C LEU A 163 0.21 -17.48 18.82
N GLU A 164 0.40 -16.31 19.42
CA GLU A 164 -0.18 -15.96 20.73
C GLU A 164 -1.71 -15.93 20.67
N ALA A 165 -2.31 -15.29 19.66
CA ALA A 165 -3.75 -15.27 19.49
C ALA A 165 -4.33 -16.70 19.33
N ILE A 166 -3.66 -17.54 18.55
CA ILE A 166 -4.04 -18.96 18.37
C ILE A 166 -3.95 -19.71 19.69
N ALA A 167 -2.81 -19.59 20.40
CA ALA A 167 -2.58 -20.29 21.66
C ALA A 167 -3.58 -19.87 22.75
N ASN A 168 -4.00 -18.61 22.75
CA ASN A 168 -4.95 -18.05 23.71
C ASN A 168 -6.41 -18.18 23.26
N HIS A 169 -6.69 -18.79 22.10
CA HIS A 169 -8.03 -18.85 21.49
C HIS A 169 -8.69 -17.47 21.28
N GLU A 170 -7.88 -16.45 21.00
CA GLU A 170 -8.32 -15.10 20.70
C GLU A 170 -8.64 -14.93 19.19
N PRO A 171 -9.46 -13.93 18.83
CA PRO A 171 -9.67 -13.61 17.43
C PRO A 171 -8.37 -13.22 16.73
N LEU A 172 -8.09 -13.86 15.60
CA LEU A 172 -6.97 -13.50 14.72
C LEU A 172 -7.09 -12.05 14.22
N PRO A 173 -5.96 -11.37 13.91
CA PRO A 173 -6.00 -10.02 13.36
C PRO A 173 -6.80 -9.98 12.04
N TRP A 174 -7.39 -8.82 11.75
CA TRP A 174 -8.20 -8.63 10.53
C TRP A 174 -7.47 -8.98 9.24
N ARG A 175 -6.12 -8.92 9.22
CA ARG A 175 -5.26 -9.31 8.09
C ARG A 175 -5.34 -10.79 7.72
N LEU A 176 -5.82 -11.62 8.64
CA LEU A 176 -6.04 -13.06 8.47
C LEU A 176 -7.54 -13.41 8.36
N GLN A 177 -8.39 -12.40 8.21
CA GLN A 177 -9.84 -12.54 8.00
C GLN A 177 -10.16 -12.16 6.55
N PRO A 178 -10.32 -13.12 5.61
CA PRO A 178 -10.44 -12.84 4.18
C PRO A 178 -11.62 -11.93 3.81
N ASP A 179 -12.71 -11.98 4.57
CA ASP A 179 -13.87 -11.11 4.41
C ASP A 179 -13.60 -9.64 4.77
N ILE A 180 -12.54 -9.38 5.55
CA ILE A 180 -12.11 -8.02 5.91
C ILE A 180 -10.92 -7.56 5.06
N ALA A 181 -9.90 -8.42 4.92
CA ALA A 181 -8.65 -8.07 4.24
C ALA A 181 -8.71 -8.26 2.71
N GLY A 182 -9.61 -9.11 2.21
CA GLY A 182 -9.59 -9.61 0.84
C GLY A 182 -8.80 -10.91 0.67
N GLY A 183 -8.01 -11.33 1.66
CA GLY A 183 -7.19 -12.55 1.64
C GLY A 183 -6.45 -12.73 2.96
N GLY A 184 -5.27 -13.35 2.92
CA GLY A 184 -4.33 -13.41 4.03
C GLY A 184 -3.23 -12.35 3.93
N TYR A 185 -2.06 -12.68 4.46
CA TYR A 185 -0.90 -11.80 4.39
C TYR A 185 -0.41 -11.53 2.96
N PHE A 186 -0.76 -12.37 1.99
CA PHE A 186 -0.55 -12.06 0.57
C PHE A 186 -1.23 -10.75 0.20
N TYR A 187 -2.50 -10.57 0.57
CA TYR A 187 -3.27 -9.36 0.26
C TYR A 187 -2.79 -8.12 1.04
N ASP A 188 -2.08 -8.29 2.16
CA ASP A 188 -1.45 -7.17 2.89
C ASP A 188 -0.07 -6.80 2.32
N MET A 189 0.76 -7.79 2.01
CA MET A 189 2.18 -7.58 1.70
C MET A 189 2.48 -7.47 0.20
N ALA A 190 1.94 -8.39 -0.61
CA ALA A 190 2.17 -8.41 -2.06
C ALA A 190 1.80 -7.12 -2.80
N PRO A 191 0.75 -6.34 -2.42
CA PRO A 191 0.46 -5.11 -3.15
C PRO A 191 1.64 -4.14 -3.18
N HIS A 192 2.51 -4.11 -2.17
CA HIS A 192 3.69 -3.25 -2.20
C HIS A 192 4.71 -3.65 -3.27
N GLN A 193 4.93 -4.94 -3.43
CA GLN A 193 5.89 -5.49 -4.39
C GLN A 193 5.34 -5.35 -5.82
N LEU A 194 4.08 -5.76 -6.02
CA LEU A 194 3.41 -5.72 -7.32
C LEU A 194 3.20 -4.27 -7.81
N ASP A 195 2.94 -3.33 -6.92
CA ASP A 195 2.78 -1.92 -7.26
C ASP A 195 4.06 -1.29 -7.79
N ILE A 196 5.18 -1.44 -7.08
CA ILE A 196 6.47 -0.88 -7.50
C ILE A 196 6.91 -1.48 -8.83
N LEU A 197 6.68 -2.78 -9.03
CA LEU A 197 7.01 -3.41 -10.30
C LEU A 197 6.16 -2.89 -11.45
N GLN A 198 4.87 -2.60 -11.22
CA GLN A 198 4.03 -1.98 -12.24
C GLN A 198 4.40 -0.52 -12.50
N ASP A 199 4.89 0.22 -11.49
CA ASP A 199 5.45 1.56 -11.68
C ASP A 199 6.73 1.56 -12.53
N LEU A 200 7.53 0.49 -12.44
CA LEU A 200 8.78 0.33 -13.20
C LEU A 200 8.56 -0.20 -14.62
N PHE A 201 7.62 -1.13 -14.80
CA PHE A 201 7.53 -1.94 -16.02
C PHE A 201 6.19 -1.85 -16.76
N GLY A 202 5.24 -1.06 -16.26
CA GLY A 202 3.89 -0.96 -16.80
C GLY A 202 2.93 -1.95 -16.16
N VAL A 203 1.67 -1.96 -16.59
CA VAL A 203 0.64 -2.81 -15.97
C VAL A 203 0.86 -4.30 -16.28
N ILE A 204 0.50 -5.18 -15.35
CA ILE A 204 0.49 -6.63 -15.58
C ILE A 204 -0.81 -7.00 -16.31
N LEU A 205 -0.69 -7.67 -17.46
CA LEU A 205 -1.82 -8.10 -18.30
C LEU A 205 -2.19 -9.57 -18.14
N GLU A 206 -1.25 -10.39 -17.68
CA GLU A 206 -1.47 -11.81 -17.41
C GLU A 206 -0.92 -12.17 -16.04
N ALA A 207 -1.67 -12.92 -15.25
CA ALA A 207 -1.22 -13.43 -13.96
C ALA A 207 -1.90 -14.78 -13.65
N ARG A 208 -1.13 -15.73 -13.12
CA ARG A 208 -1.63 -17.03 -12.65
C ARG A 208 -0.93 -17.39 -11.35
N GLY A 209 -1.70 -17.91 -10.40
CA GLY A 209 -1.20 -18.33 -9.09
C GLY A 209 -1.56 -19.76 -8.75
N ILE A 210 -0.72 -20.36 -7.90
CA ILE A 210 -1.02 -21.56 -7.14
C ILE A 210 -0.96 -21.14 -5.68
N CYS A 211 -2.13 -21.17 -5.03
CA CYS A 211 -2.28 -20.79 -3.64
C CYS A 211 -2.57 -22.03 -2.79
N SER A 212 -1.99 -22.08 -1.60
CA SER A 212 -2.22 -23.17 -0.66
C SER A 212 -2.13 -22.68 0.77
N ASN A 213 -2.69 -23.50 1.64
CA ASN A 213 -2.54 -23.38 3.09
C ASN A 213 -1.89 -24.68 3.57
N ARG A 214 -0.60 -24.61 3.88
CA ARG A 214 0.26 -25.75 4.20
C ARG A 214 0.70 -25.76 5.66
N GLY A 215 0.78 -24.60 6.29
CA GLY A 215 1.08 -24.41 7.70
C GLY A 215 -0.15 -24.53 8.59
N GLY A 216 -1.36 -24.23 8.09
CA GLY A 216 -2.61 -24.54 8.80
C GLY A 216 -2.90 -23.67 10.03
N LEU A 217 -2.20 -22.53 10.19
CA LEU A 217 -2.35 -21.66 11.37
C LEU A 217 -3.62 -20.79 11.34
N TYR A 218 -4.16 -20.55 10.16
CA TYR A 218 -5.36 -19.73 9.91
C TYR A 218 -6.07 -20.24 8.65
N LYS A 219 -7.22 -19.65 8.27
CA LYS A 219 -7.98 -20.10 7.09
C LYS A 219 -7.44 -19.60 5.76
N ALA A 220 -6.87 -18.39 5.74
CA ALA A 220 -6.33 -17.76 4.54
C ALA A 220 -5.14 -18.54 3.96
N GLU A 221 -4.76 -18.22 2.72
CA GLU A 221 -3.55 -18.74 2.08
C GLU A 221 -2.29 -18.34 2.87
N ASP A 222 -1.35 -19.29 2.99
CA ASP A 222 -0.06 -19.07 3.66
C ASP A 222 1.15 -19.27 2.74
N SER A 223 0.92 -19.90 1.58
CA SER A 223 1.93 -20.22 0.58
C SER A 223 1.37 -19.94 -0.82
N VAL A 224 1.97 -18.99 -1.53
CA VAL A 224 1.52 -18.51 -2.84
C VAL A 224 2.71 -18.49 -3.80
N SER A 225 2.55 -19.12 -4.96
CA SER A 225 3.49 -19.02 -6.08
C SER A 225 2.76 -18.48 -7.30
N ALA A 226 3.36 -17.54 -8.02
CA ALA A 226 2.73 -16.93 -9.19
C ALA A 226 3.71 -16.66 -10.34
N CYS A 227 3.18 -16.62 -11.55
CA CYS A 227 3.82 -16.05 -12.72
C CYS A 227 2.93 -14.97 -13.35
N PHE A 228 3.54 -13.97 -13.98
CA PHE A 228 2.84 -12.85 -14.59
C PHE A 228 3.63 -12.25 -15.76
N GLN A 229 2.94 -11.50 -16.61
CA GLN A 229 3.53 -10.77 -17.73
C GLN A 229 3.06 -9.31 -17.75
N PHE A 230 4.02 -8.39 -17.88
CA PHE A 230 3.78 -6.96 -18.03
C PHE A 230 3.34 -6.61 -19.47
N GLU A 231 2.73 -5.45 -19.65
CA GLU A 231 2.22 -4.97 -20.96
C GLU A 231 3.31 -4.84 -22.03
N ASN A 232 4.56 -4.64 -21.63
CA ASN A 232 5.72 -4.61 -22.51
C ASN A 232 6.27 -6.02 -22.87
N GLY A 233 5.62 -7.09 -22.40
CA GLY A 233 5.99 -8.47 -22.62
C GLY A 233 6.99 -9.06 -21.63
N LEU A 234 7.53 -8.27 -20.69
CA LEU A 234 8.46 -8.74 -19.66
C LEU A 234 7.80 -9.82 -18.78
N PRO A 235 8.38 -11.02 -18.64
CA PRO A 235 7.90 -12.01 -17.70
C PRO A 235 8.40 -11.73 -16.27
N GLY A 236 7.61 -12.17 -15.29
CA GLY A 236 8.04 -12.24 -13.90
C GLY A 236 7.39 -13.38 -13.14
N SER A 237 7.96 -13.71 -11.99
CA SER A 237 7.35 -14.64 -11.03
C SER A 237 7.60 -14.23 -9.60
N GLY A 238 6.77 -14.74 -8.70
CA GLY A 238 6.88 -14.48 -7.27
C GLY A 238 6.55 -15.70 -6.42
N SER A 239 7.19 -15.78 -5.26
CA SER A 239 6.89 -16.75 -4.20
C SER A 239 6.71 -16.01 -2.89
N TRP A 240 5.60 -16.27 -2.22
CA TRP A 240 5.25 -15.74 -0.91
C TRP A 240 4.97 -16.88 0.07
N CYS A 241 5.63 -16.89 1.22
CA CYS A 241 5.40 -17.87 2.28
C CYS A 241 5.38 -17.16 3.65
N TYR A 242 4.33 -17.36 4.43
CA TYR A 242 4.08 -16.62 5.68
C TYR A 242 4.16 -17.49 6.94
N VAL A 243 4.61 -18.73 6.78
CA VAL A 243 4.68 -19.76 7.82
C VAL A 243 6.00 -20.52 7.79
N ALA A 244 7.06 -19.89 7.27
CA ALA A 244 8.35 -20.52 7.14
C ALA A 244 9.11 -20.59 8.47
N HIS A 245 10.25 -21.27 8.48
CA HIS A 245 11.20 -21.18 9.59
C HIS A 245 12.01 -19.89 9.46
N GLU A 246 12.48 -19.31 10.58
CA GLU A 246 13.28 -18.07 10.61
C GLU A 246 14.48 -18.11 9.66
N SER A 247 15.13 -19.27 9.52
CA SER A 247 16.30 -19.45 8.64
C SER A 247 16.00 -19.27 7.15
N ALA A 248 14.73 -19.29 6.76
CA ALA A 248 14.29 -19.11 5.38
C ALA A 248 13.75 -17.70 5.12
N ARG A 249 13.79 -16.81 6.12
CA ARG A 249 13.28 -15.44 5.99
C ARG A 249 13.98 -14.70 4.85
N GLU A 250 13.19 -14.12 3.95
CA GLU A 250 13.69 -13.43 2.76
C GLU A 250 12.74 -12.29 2.36
N ASP A 251 13.30 -11.13 2.05
CA ASP A 251 12.61 -10.01 1.41
C ASP A 251 13.48 -9.51 0.26
N CYS A 252 13.21 -10.03 -0.94
CA CYS A 252 14.03 -9.77 -2.11
C CYS A 252 13.18 -9.68 -3.38
N ILE A 253 13.38 -8.59 -4.12
CA ILE A 253 13.07 -8.51 -5.55
C ILE A 253 14.38 -8.50 -6.32
N GLU A 254 14.47 -9.33 -7.35
CA GLU A 254 15.57 -9.35 -8.30
C GLU A 254 15.08 -8.95 -9.69
N ILE A 255 15.80 -8.02 -10.32
CA ILE A 255 15.59 -7.60 -11.70
C ILE A 255 16.84 -8.02 -12.48
N ILE A 256 16.64 -8.90 -13.45
CA ILE A 256 17.72 -9.53 -14.22
C ILE A 256 17.75 -8.88 -15.60
N GLY A 257 18.91 -8.37 -16.00
CA GLY A 257 19.14 -7.81 -17.32
C GLY A 257 20.31 -8.47 -18.04
N THR A 258 20.55 -8.05 -19.28
CA THR A 258 21.60 -8.62 -20.15
C THR A 258 23.03 -8.29 -19.69
N GLU A 259 23.22 -7.23 -18.90
CA GLU A 259 24.53 -6.72 -18.51
C GLU A 259 24.73 -6.70 -16.98
N GLY A 260 23.75 -7.17 -16.23
CA GLY A 260 23.80 -7.21 -14.78
C GLY A 260 22.46 -7.55 -14.13
N GLN A 261 22.42 -7.40 -12.81
CA GLN A 261 21.20 -7.54 -12.02
C GLN A 261 21.17 -6.53 -10.89
N VAL A 262 19.96 -6.12 -10.49
CA VAL A 262 19.73 -5.36 -9.27
C VAL A 262 18.82 -6.16 -8.34
N SER A 263 19.17 -6.23 -7.06
CA SER A 263 18.35 -6.87 -6.03
C SER A 263 18.13 -5.93 -4.85
N PHE A 264 16.91 -5.88 -4.34
CA PHE A 264 16.52 -4.96 -3.27
C PHE A 264 15.39 -5.55 -2.43
N SER A 265 15.33 -5.17 -1.15
CA SER A 265 14.23 -5.48 -0.24
C SER A 265 13.11 -4.44 -0.35
N VAL A 266 11.87 -4.83 -0.01
CA VAL A 266 10.70 -3.93 -0.04
C VAL A 266 10.32 -3.42 1.36
N PHE A 267 10.64 -4.19 2.39
CA PHE A 267 10.26 -3.96 3.78
C PHE A 267 11.48 -3.73 4.69
N ASP A 268 12.56 -4.47 4.48
CA ASP A 268 13.75 -4.38 5.33
C ASP A 268 14.67 -3.19 4.99
N TYR A 269 14.56 -2.63 3.78
CA TYR A 269 15.42 -1.56 3.26
C TYR A 269 16.93 -1.86 3.38
N THR A 270 17.30 -3.14 3.24
CA THR A 270 18.69 -3.58 3.06
C THR A 270 19.34 -2.86 1.87
N PRO A 271 20.67 -2.67 1.85
CA PRO A 271 21.32 -1.97 0.74
C PRO A 271 20.95 -2.59 -0.61
N ILE A 272 20.61 -1.73 -1.58
CA ILE A 272 20.35 -2.13 -2.97
C ILE A 272 21.64 -2.72 -3.51
N ARG A 273 21.62 -3.97 -3.92
CA ARG A 273 22.78 -4.63 -4.53
C ARG A 273 22.67 -4.55 -6.04
N LEU A 274 23.69 -3.99 -6.66
CA LEU A 274 23.82 -3.94 -8.12
C LEU A 274 25.06 -4.74 -8.51
N GLN A 275 24.87 -5.74 -9.35
CA GLN A 275 25.96 -6.53 -9.90
C GLN A 275 26.04 -6.28 -11.41
N THR A 276 27.21 -5.87 -11.89
CA THR A 276 27.48 -5.70 -13.33
C THR A 276 28.83 -6.34 -13.69
N ASN A 277 29.24 -6.22 -14.95
CA ASN A 277 30.60 -6.59 -15.39
C ASN A 277 31.71 -5.77 -14.69
N GLN A 278 31.38 -4.64 -14.07
CA GLN A 278 32.33 -3.80 -13.35
C GLN A 278 32.51 -4.22 -11.87
N GLY A 279 31.66 -5.12 -11.36
CA GLY A 279 31.70 -5.60 -9.98
C GLY A 279 30.37 -5.45 -9.24
N GLU A 280 30.40 -5.69 -7.92
CA GLU A 280 29.27 -5.48 -7.01
C GLU A 280 29.32 -4.07 -6.40
N GLU A 281 28.18 -3.38 -6.41
CA GLU A 281 27.93 -2.16 -5.66
C GLU A 281 26.80 -2.38 -4.65
N ARG A 282 26.95 -1.80 -3.45
CA ARG A 282 25.92 -1.79 -2.42
C ARG A 282 25.54 -0.35 -2.10
N ILE A 283 24.30 0.01 -2.40
CA ILE A 283 23.82 1.38 -2.33
C ILE A 283 22.83 1.49 -1.18
N THR A 284 23.20 2.23 -0.14
CA THR A 284 22.33 2.55 0.98
C THR A 284 21.64 3.88 0.72
N VAL A 285 20.30 3.88 0.80
CA VAL A 285 19.50 5.10 0.66
C VAL A 285 18.67 5.27 1.93
N PRO A 286 18.86 6.35 2.70
CA PRO A 286 18.12 6.56 3.94
C PRO A 286 16.65 6.87 3.65
N ASN A 287 15.77 6.33 4.50
CA ASN A 287 14.37 6.71 4.49
C ASN A 287 14.18 8.10 5.13
N PRO A 288 13.20 8.88 4.67
CA PRO A 288 12.78 10.09 5.38
C PRO A 288 12.21 9.73 6.77
N PRO A 289 12.12 10.70 7.71
CA PRO A 289 11.55 10.47 9.03
C PRO A 289 10.15 9.82 8.99
N TYR A 290 9.34 10.25 8.02
CA TYR A 290 8.03 9.64 7.72
C TYR A 290 8.04 9.09 6.30
N VAL A 291 7.96 7.76 6.17
CA VAL A 291 8.03 7.09 4.87
C VAL A 291 6.91 7.50 3.89
N GLN A 292 5.77 7.97 4.40
CA GLN A 292 4.68 8.44 3.54
C GLN A 292 4.83 9.92 3.13
N TYR A 293 5.71 10.69 3.78
CA TYR A 293 5.81 12.13 3.56
C TYR A 293 5.99 12.52 2.08
N PRO A 294 6.86 11.87 1.28
CA PRO A 294 7.02 12.24 -0.13
C PRO A 294 5.73 12.17 -0.94
N LEU A 295 4.93 11.12 -0.76
CA LEU A 295 3.63 10.97 -1.43
C LEU A 295 2.59 11.95 -0.86
N ILE A 296 2.50 12.07 0.46
CA ILE A 296 1.55 12.99 1.12
C ILE A 296 1.78 14.42 0.63
N LYS A 297 3.06 14.85 0.60
CA LYS A 297 3.45 16.17 0.07
C LYS A 297 3.01 16.34 -1.38
N ASN A 298 3.38 15.41 -2.26
CA ASN A 298 3.06 15.51 -3.68
C ASN A 298 1.55 15.51 -3.95
N MET A 299 0.77 14.74 -3.18
CA MET A 299 -0.69 14.72 -3.23
C MET A 299 -1.31 16.05 -2.75
N ILE A 300 -0.82 16.62 -1.65
CA ILE A 300 -1.30 17.91 -1.14
C ILE A 300 -0.98 19.03 -2.14
N GLU A 301 0.23 19.06 -2.68
CA GLU A 301 0.63 20.02 -3.72
C GLU A 301 -0.25 19.89 -4.96
N HIS A 302 -0.61 18.67 -5.37
CA HIS A 302 -1.59 18.45 -6.44
C HIS A 302 -2.95 19.06 -6.12
N LEU A 303 -3.50 18.80 -4.93
CA LEU A 303 -4.78 19.35 -4.49
C LEU A 303 -4.77 20.89 -4.34
N GLN A 304 -3.58 21.48 -4.18
CA GLN A 304 -3.36 22.93 -4.14
C GLN A 304 -3.12 23.55 -5.52
N GLY A 305 -3.01 22.74 -6.58
CA GLY A 305 -2.70 23.19 -7.94
C GLY A 305 -1.22 23.53 -8.16
N LEU A 306 -0.33 23.01 -7.31
CA LEU A 306 1.12 23.25 -7.33
C LEU A 306 1.91 22.10 -7.98
N GLY A 307 1.28 20.94 -8.22
CA GLY A 307 1.96 19.78 -8.77
C GLY A 307 1.00 18.73 -9.35
N VAL A 308 1.57 17.58 -9.72
CA VAL A 308 0.82 16.42 -10.21
C VAL A 308 1.16 15.21 -9.36
N CYS A 309 0.12 14.51 -8.89
CA CYS A 309 0.24 13.23 -8.19
C CYS A 309 -0.45 12.15 -9.03
N GLU A 310 0.33 11.18 -9.48
CA GLU A 310 -0.15 10.10 -10.36
C GLU A 310 -0.61 8.86 -9.57
N CYS A 311 -0.41 8.85 -8.25
CA CYS A 311 -0.80 7.78 -7.33
C CYS A 311 -2.31 7.74 -7.04
N THR A 312 -3.09 7.69 -8.12
CA THR A 312 -4.55 7.71 -8.11
C THR A 312 -5.12 6.29 -7.92
N SER A 313 -6.39 6.21 -7.55
CA SER A 313 -7.18 4.97 -7.52
C SER A 313 -7.14 4.21 -8.84
N VAL A 314 -7.16 4.91 -9.98
CA VAL A 314 -7.01 4.30 -11.31
C VAL A 314 -5.64 3.64 -11.46
N SER A 315 -4.55 4.34 -11.12
CA SER A 315 -3.18 3.78 -11.20
C SER A 315 -2.92 2.62 -10.24
N ALA A 316 -3.71 2.53 -9.16
CA ALA A 316 -3.60 1.52 -8.11
C ALA A 316 -4.41 0.25 -8.43
N THR A 317 -5.50 0.40 -9.19
CA THR A 317 -6.47 -0.67 -9.46
C THR A 317 -5.86 -1.92 -10.12
N PRO A 318 -4.90 -1.82 -11.06
CA PRO A 318 -4.23 -3.00 -11.62
C PRO A 318 -3.59 -3.90 -10.56
N VAL A 319 -3.10 -3.35 -9.44
CA VAL A 319 -2.51 -4.14 -8.34
C VAL A 319 -3.54 -5.10 -7.74
N ASN A 320 -4.74 -4.60 -7.41
CA ASN A 320 -5.84 -5.44 -6.92
C ASN A 320 -6.29 -6.48 -7.94
N TRP A 321 -6.31 -6.13 -9.23
CA TRP A 321 -6.62 -7.09 -10.29
C TRP A 321 -5.63 -8.26 -10.31
N VAL A 322 -4.33 -7.98 -10.26
CA VAL A 322 -3.28 -9.01 -10.26
C VAL A 322 -3.41 -9.90 -9.03
N MET A 323 -3.63 -9.33 -7.85
CA MET A 323 -3.81 -10.11 -6.62
C MET A 323 -5.01 -11.05 -6.71
N ASP A 324 -6.16 -10.55 -7.17
CA ASP A 324 -7.37 -11.37 -7.32
C ASP A 324 -7.19 -12.45 -8.39
N ARG A 325 -6.42 -12.19 -9.45
CA ARG A 325 -6.05 -13.18 -10.48
C ARG A 325 -5.17 -14.28 -9.91
N ILE A 326 -4.15 -13.92 -9.13
CA ILE A 326 -3.24 -14.89 -8.48
C ILE A 326 -4.01 -15.76 -7.49
N LEU A 327 -4.94 -15.18 -6.74
CA LEU A 327 -5.78 -15.91 -5.78
C LEU A 327 -6.92 -16.71 -6.43
N GLY A 328 -7.13 -16.60 -7.74
CA GLY A 328 -8.18 -17.33 -8.45
C GLY A 328 -9.60 -16.89 -8.08
N LYS A 329 -9.81 -15.60 -7.81
CA LYS A 329 -11.12 -15.03 -7.46
C LYS A 329 -12.05 -14.76 -8.66
N PHE A 330 -11.59 -15.03 -9.88
CA PHE A 330 -12.32 -14.86 -11.13
C PHE A 330 -12.69 -16.21 -11.74
#